data_AF-A0A1G7AC49-F1
#
_entry.id   AF-A0A1G7AC49-F1
#
_cell.length_a   1.000
_cell.length_b   1.000
_cell.length_c   1.000
_cell.angle_alpha   90.00
_cell.angle_beta   90.00
_cell.angle_gamma   90.00
#
_symmetry.space_group_name_H-M   'P 1'
#
loop_
_entity.id
_entity.type
_entity.pdbx_description
1 polymer ?
#
loop_
_entity_poly.entity_id
_entity_poly.type
_entity_poly.pdbx_seq_one_letter_code
_entity_poly.pdbx_strand_id
1 'polypeptide(L)' 'MADYLPFAQVVTLPNPPPVVPACRDPFDAPFLQLAVTGKATLVTGDRDLLVLSGATKFPILAIEPFIEGFASL' A
#
# COMPACT_ATOMS: atom_id res chain seq x y z
N MET A 1 21.56 -1.79 -2.01
CA MET A 1 20.47 -0.81 -1.77
C MET A 1 19.43 -0.77 -2.90
N ALA A 2 19.60 -1.55 -3.97
CA ALA A 2 18.59 -1.72 -5.02
C ALA A 2 18.27 -3.20 -5.27
N ASP A 3 18.66 -4.06 -4.32
CA ASP A 3 18.61 -5.52 -4.45
C ASP A 3 17.15 -6.04 -4.50
N TYR A 4 16.19 -5.18 -4.16
CA TYR A 4 14.76 -5.45 -4.28
C TYR A 4 14.19 -5.17 -5.68
N LEU A 5 14.89 -4.42 -6.55
CA LEU A 5 14.36 -4.03 -7.86
C LEU A 5 13.99 -5.22 -8.77
N PRO A 6 14.70 -6.36 -8.78
CA PRO A 6 14.29 -7.54 -9.54
C PRO A 6 12.91 -8.11 -9.13
N PHE A 7 12.45 -7.78 -7.92
CA PHE A 7 11.15 -8.20 -7.39
C PHE A 7 10.10 -7.09 -7.48
N ALA A 8 10.45 -5.93 -8.06
CA ALA A 8 9.54 -4.81 -8.23
C ALA A 8 8.88 -4.84 -9.61
N GLN A 9 7.61 -4.44 -9.65
CA GLN A 9 6.88 -4.21 -10.88
C GLN A 9 6.57 -2.72 -11.03
N VAL A 10 6.83 -2.17 -12.22
CA VAL A 10 6.44 -0.80 -12.55
C VAL A 10 4.93 -0.77 -12.80
N VAL A 11 4.24 0.13 -12.11
CA VAL A 11 2.80 0.38 -12.28
C VAL A 11 2.61 1.79 -12.82
N THR A 12 1.95 1.91 -13.97
CA THR A 12 1.58 3.21 -14.54
C THR A 12 0.29 3.71 -13.89
N LEU A 13 0.34 4.88 -13.25
CA LEU A 13 -0.85 5.53 -12.70
C LEU A 13 -1.70 6.16 -13.82
N PRO A 14 -3.03 6.07 -13.77
CA PRO A 14 -3.90 6.79 -14.69
C PRO A 14 -3.83 8.31 -14.46
N ASN A 15 -4.25 9.09 -15.45
CA ASN A 15 -4.40 10.54 -15.35
C ASN A 15 -5.88 10.92 -15.59
N PRO A 16 -6.62 11.44 -14.59
CA PRO A 16 -6.15 11.75 -13.24
C PRO A 16 -5.88 10.48 -12.39
N PRO A 17 -5.03 10.58 -11.35
CA PRO A 17 -4.80 9.48 -10.43
C PRO A 17 -6.10 9.03 -9.72
N PRO A 18 -6.16 7.78 -9.22
CA PRO A 18 -7.31 7.32 -8.48
C PRO A 18 -7.58 8.18 -7.24
N VAL A 19 -8.87 8.40 -6.96
CA VAL A 19 -9.29 9.02 -5.71
C VAL A 19 -9.09 8.02 -4.57
N VAL A 20 -8.38 8.45 -3.53
CA VAL A 20 -8.06 7.67 -2.33
C VAL A 20 -8.53 8.42 -1.09
N PRO A 21 -8.73 7.74 0.05
CA PRO A 21 -9.01 8.40 1.31
C PRO A 21 -7.93 9.44 1.64
N ALA A 22 -8.34 10.55 2.27
CA ALA A 22 -7.39 11.53 2.75
C ALA A 22 -6.54 10.91 3.87
N CYS A 23 -5.23 10.95 3.69
CA CYS A 23 -4.26 10.63 4.74
C CYS A 23 -3.93 11.92 5.53
N ARG A 24 -3.50 11.78 6.79
CA ARG A 24 -3.01 12.91 7.58
C ARG A 24 -1.78 13.55 6.92
N ASP A 25 -0.89 12.71 6.39
CA ASP A 25 0.24 13.15 5.56
C ASP A 25 -0.17 13.13 4.08
N PRO A 26 -0.26 14.29 3.40
CA PRO A 26 -0.59 14.33 1.97
C PRO A 26 0.47 13.66 1.09
N PHE A 27 1.71 13.50 1.55
CA PHE A 27 2.77 12.82 0.80
C PHE A 27 2.62 11.30 0.76
N ASP A 28 1.68 10.73 1.53
CA ASP A 28 1.36 9.31 1.50
C ASP A 28 0.35 8.92 0.41
N ALA A 29 -0.31 9.90 -0.22
CA ALA A 29 -1.29 9.65 -1.27
C ALA A 29 -0.77 8.74 -2.41
N PRO A 30 0.50 8.86 -2.88
CA PRO A 30 1.04 7.98 -3.90
C PRO A 30 1.06 6.49 -3.50
N PHE A 31 1.24 6.14 -2.23
CA PHE A 31 1.20 4.74 -1.78
C PHE A 31 -0.21 4.16 -1.88
N LEU A 32 -1.22 4.93 -1.49
CA LEU A 32 -2.62 4.54 -1.63
C LEU A 32 -3.04 4.41 -3.10
N GLN A 33 -2.59 5.36 -3.94
CA GLN A 33 -2.85 5.37 -5.39
C GLN A 33 -2.16 4.20 -6.09
N LEU A 34 -0.94 3.87 -5.69
CA LEU A 34 -0.22 2.72 -6.19
C LEU A 34 -0.90 1.41 -5.78
N ALA A 35 -1.29 1.28 -4.52
CA ALA A 35 -1.95 0.07 -4.03
C ALA A 35 -3.29 -0.20 -4.75
N VAL A 36 -4.11 0.83 -4.98
CA VAL A 36 -5.37 0.66 -5.73
C VAL A 36 -5.13 0.37 -7.22
N THR A 37 -4.16 1.04 -7.85
CA THR A 37 -3.87 0.84 -9.29
C THR A 37 -3.22 -0.51 -9.55
N GLY A 38 -2.25 -0.87 -8.71
CA GLY A 38 -1.52 -2.13 -8.75
C GLY A 38 -2.29 -3.32 -8.17
N LYS A 39 -3.50 -3.09 -7.62
CA LYS A 39 -4.32 -4.11 -6.93
C LYS A 39 -3.53 -4.86 -5.86
N ALA A 40 -2.77 -4.12 -5.07
CA ALA A 40 -1.84 -4.66 -4.09
C ALA A 40 -2.33 -4.45 -2.66
N THR A 41 -1.83 -5.29 -1.74
CA THR A 41 -1.88 -5.03 -0.31
C THR A 41 -0.77 -4.05 0.06
N LEU A 42 -1.09 -3.02 0.84
CA LEU A 42 -0.11 -2.09 1.37
C LEU A 42 0.40 -2.60 2.73
N VAL A 43 1.67 -2.98 2.80
CA VAL A 43 2.32 -3.35 4.06
C VAL A 43 3.17 -2.17 4.52
N THR A 44 2.91 -1.63 5.71
CA THR A 44 3.57 -0.42 6.20
C THR A 44 3.66 -0.38 7.72
N GLY A 45 4.72 0.27 8.23
CA GLY A 45 4.85 0.65 9.65
C GLY A 45 4.35 2.07 9.94
N ASP A 46 3.91 2.82 8.93
CA ASP A 46 3.45 4.19 9.07
C ASP A 46 2.05 4.23 9.72
N ARG A 47 1.92 4.97 10.82
CA ARG A 47 0.67 5.10 11.56
C ARG A 47 -0.41 5.88 10.81
N ASP A 48 -0.01 6.84 9.97
CA ASP A 48 -0.94 7.65 9.19
C ASP A 48 -1.58 6.86 8.05
N LEU A 49 -0.86 5.87 7.51
CA LEU A 49 -1.41 4.90 6.59
C LEU A 49 -2.21 3.81 7.31
N LEU A 50 -1.70 3.28 8.43
CA LEU A 50 -2.36 2.20 9.18
C LEU A 50 -3.74 2.58 9.71
N VAL A 51 -3.96 3.84 10.12
CA VAL A 51 -5.27 4.30 10.59
C VAL A 51 -6.34 4.28 9.50
N LEU A 52 -5.94 4.23 8.22
CA LEU A 52 -6.85 4.08 7.08
C LEU A 52 -7.23 2.61 6.79
N SER A 53 -6.71 1.65 7.55
CA SER A 53 -7.09 0.24 7.38
C SER A 53 -8.61 0.05 7.57
N GLY A 54 -9.22 -0.68 6.63
CA GLY A 54 -10.68 -0.82 6.55
C GLY A 54 -11.43 0.34 5.88
N ALA A 55 -10.77 1.46 5.61
CA ALA A 55 -11.33 2.58 4.83
C ALA A 55 -10.98 2.52 3.33
N THR A 56 -10.17 1.53 2.93
CA THR A 56 -9.73 1.30 1.55
C THR A 56 -10.33 0.03 0.96
N LYS A 57 -10.37 -0.06 -0.38
CA LYS A 57 -10.79 -1.29 -1.10
C LYS A 57 -9.72 -2.40 -1.10
N PHE A 58 -8.51 -2.08 -0.66
CA PHE A 58 -7.37 -2.99 -0.54
C PHE A 58 -6.91 -3.04 0.92
N PRO A 59 -6.27 -4.13 1.37
CA PRO A 59 -5.80 -4.23 2.75
C PRO A 59 -4.61 -3.30 3.01
N ILE A 60 -4.60 -2.70 4.21
CA ILE A 60 -3.42 -2.01 4.78
C ILE A 60 -3.05 -2.75 6.05
N LEU A 61 -1.83 -3.29 6.11
CA LEU A 61 -1.36 -4.18 7.17
C LEU A 61 -0.04 -3.69 7.75
N ALA A 62 0.16 -3.93 9.04
CA ALA A 62 1.50 -3.94 9.64
C ALA A 62 2.27 -5.19 9.19
N ILE A 63 3.58 -5.22 9.45
CA ILE A 63 4.44 -6.32 8.99
C ILE A 63 4.12 -7.65 9.69
N GLU A 64 3.78 -7.62 10.98
CA GLU A 64 3.47 -8.82 11.78
C GLU A 64 2.26 -9.58 11.22
N PRO A 65 1.05 -8.99 11.08
CA PRO A 65 -0.10 -9.70 10.53
C PRO A 65 0.09 -10.10 9.05
N PHE A 66 0.94 -9.38 8.31
CA PHE A 66 1.28 -9.78 6.94
C PHE A 66 2.08 -11.08 6.92
N ILE A 67 3.11 -11.21 7.77
CA ILE A 67 3.96 -12.42 7.85
C ILE A 67 3.17 -13.62 8.37
N GLU A 68 2.30 -13.44 9.38
CA GLU A 68 1.44 -14.52 9.91
C GLU A 68 0.56 -15.15 8.83
N GLY A 69 0.11 -14.36 7.85
CA GLY A 69 -0.64 -14.85 6.68
C GLY A 69 0.14 -15.80 5.77
N PHE A 70 1.48 -15.79 5.81
CA PHE A 70 2.33 -16.75 5.08
C PHE A 70 2.67 -17.99 5.89
N ALA A 71 2.71 -17.88 7.23
CA ALA A 71 2.97 -19.03 8.10
C ALA A 71 1.80 -20.04 8.15
N SER A 72 0.65 -19.64 7.61
CA SER A 72 -0.58 -20.44 7.49
C SER A 72 -0.78 -21.06 6.10
N LEU A 73 0.19 -20.88 5.19
CA LEU A 73 0.27 -21.55 3.87
C LEU A 73 1.17 -22.79 3.94
#